data_AF-A0A350AXN2-F1
#
_entry.id   AF-A0A350AXN2-F1
#
_cell.length_a   1.000
_cell.length_b   1.000
_cell.length_c   1.000
_cell.angle_alpha   90.00
_cell.angle_beta   90.00
_cell.angle_gamma   90.00
#
_symmetry.space_group_name_H-M   'P 1'
#
loop_
_entity.id
_entity.type
_entity.pdbx_description
1 polymer ?
#
loop_
_entity_poly.entity_id
_entity_poly.type
_entity_poly.pdbx_seq_one_letter_code
_entity_poly.pdbx_strand_id
1 'polypeptide(L)'
;MEDDLNESSSSMLPVALTVLAIALGGAGLYFGMTANQRLDPLSENMEASSGSAARVEKQLANFETKLAELSAQNDELKKTVNRLRVYSSQSERDAKQALSGVKANREEMVKLVETLNQSGPKSPRAEAASVSVVSDQTVEAVTAANEASSPTNIGSATTYNIQSGDNFAKIASAKGISLQALLDANPGVDPRALQIGQAINIPAN
;
A
#
# COMPACT_ATOMS: atom_id res chain seq x y z
N MET A 1 -10.71 12.92 108.88
CA MET A 1 -9.62 11.93 109.06
C MET A 1 -10.28 10.59 108.81
N GLU A 2 -10.12 9.93 107.65
CA GLU A 2 -8.85 9.64 106.92
C GLU A 2 -7.87 8.96 107.88
N ASP A 3 -7.43 7.70 107.71
CA ASP A 3 -7.58 6.72 106.61
C ASP A 3 -8.07 5.36 107.21
N ASP A 4 -8.31 4.23 106.53
CA ASP A 4 -7.45 3.44 105.64
C ASP A 4 -8.28 2.54 104.70
N LEU A 5 -8.11 2.71 103.37
CA LEU A 5 -8.56 1.77 102.33
C LEU A 5 -7.35 1.16 101.62
N ASN A 6 -6.51 0.38 102.32
CA ASN A 6 -5.38 -0.27 101.66
C ASN A 6 -4.82 -1.52 102.38
N GLU A 7 -5.44 -2.69 102.21
CA GLU A 7 -4.73 -3.98 102.19
C GLU A 7 -5.52 -5.06 101.43
N SER A 8 -5.02 -5.45 100.25
CA SER A 8 -4.91 -6.83 99.74
C SER A 8 -4.77 -6.86 98.20
N SER A 9 -3.71 -6.21 97.68
CA SER A 9 -3.39 -6.15 96.25
C SER A 9 -1.95 -6.59 95.95
N SER A 10 -1.44 -7.57 96.73
CA SER A 10 -0.03 -7.99 96.72
C SER A 10 0.16 -9.48 96.36
N SER A 11 -0.31 -9.89 95.17
CA SER A 11 0.06 -11.20 94.59
C SER A 11 -0.17 -11.32 93.07
N MET A 12 -1.13 -10.59 92.50
CA MET A 12 -1.42 -10.66 91.06
C MET A 12 -0.43 -9.90 90.16
N LEU A 13 0.34 -8.94 90.70
CA LEU A 13 1.25 -8.12 89.89
C LEU A 13 2.31 -8.92 89.09
N PRO A 14 3.05 -9.89 89.66
CA PRO A 14 3.99 -10.71 88.88
C PRO A 14 3.28 -11.62 87.85
N VAL A 15 2.09 -12.16 88.18
CA VAL A 15 1.32 -13.02 87.27
C VAL A 15 0.76 -12.21 86.10
N ALA A 16 0.26 -10.99 86.35
CA ALA A 16 -0.17 -10.08 85.29
C ALA A 16 1.00 -9.70 84.37
N LEU A 17 2.20 -9.48 84.93
CA LEU A 17 3.40 -9.19 84.13
C LEU A 17 3.80 -10.36 83.22
N THR A 18 3.74 -11.60 83.70
CA THR A 18 4.08 -12.77 82.86
C THR A 18 3.06 -13.02 81.75
N VAL A 19 1.77 -12.86 82.03
CA VAL A 19 0.71 -12.96 81.01
C VAL A 19 0.87 -11.85 79.96
N LEU A 20 1.16 -10.61 80.38
CA LEU A 20 1.42 -9.49 79.48
C LEU A 20 2.67 -9.73 78.61
N ALA A 21 3.76 -10.26 79.18
CA ALA A 21 4.97 -10.58 78.44
C ALA A 21 4.74 -11.69 77.39
N ILE A 22 3.97 -12.73 77.73
CA ILE A 22 3.58 -13.80 76.80
C ILE A 22 2.69 -13.25 75.68
N ALA A 23 1.71 -12.40 76.00
CA ALA A 23 0.83 -11.77 75.03
C ALA A 23 1.59 -10.85 74.06
N LEU A 24 2.51 -10.03 74.56
CA LEU A 24 3.37 -9.16 73.75
C LEU A 24 4.35 -9.97 72.87
N GLY A 25 4.95 -11.03 73.42
CA GLY A 25 5.83 -11.93 72.66
C GLY A 25 5.08 -12.67 71.55
N GLY A 26 3.89 -13.19 71.84
CA GLY A 26 3.00 -13.83 70.86
C GLY A 26 2.54 -12.87 69.76
N ALA A 27 2.13 -11.65 70.13
CA ALA A 27 1.77 -10.61 69.16
C ALA A 27 2.96 -10.16 68.29
N GLY A 28 4.15 -10.03 68.87
CA GLY A 28 5.38 -9.71 68.14
C GLY A 28 5.79 -10.81 67.15
N LEU A 29 5.72 -12.08 67.55
CA LEU A 29 5.97 -13.22 66.66
C LEU A 29 4.91 -13.35 65.56
N TYR A 30 3.64 -13.15 65.89
CA TYR A 30 2.54 -13.16 64.92
C TYR A 30 2.73 -12.04 63.88
N PHE A 31 2.96 -10.80 64.33
CA PHE A 31 3.18 -9.68 63.43
C PHE A 31 4.47 -9.84 62.61
N GLY A 32 5.55 -10.37 63.20
CA GLY A 32 6.78 -10.69 62.48
C GLY A 32 6.59 -11.75 61.39
N MET A 33 5.83 -12.81 61.68
CA MET A 33 5.50 -13.85 60.69
C MET A 33 4.57 -13.33 59.59
N THR A 34 3.57 -12.52 59.92
CA THR A 34 2.68 -11.86 58.94
C THR A 34 3.41 -10.80 58.12
N ALA A 35 4.40 -10.10 58.68
CA ALA A 35 5.25 -9.17 57.94
C ALA A 35 6.17 -9.92 56.96
N ASN A 36 6.73 -11.07 57.37
CA ASN A 36 7.53 -11.92 56.50
C ASN A 36 6.72 -12.48 55.31
N GLN A 37 5.43 -12.78 55.51
CA GLN A 37 4.47 -13.15 54.45
C GLN A 37 4.11 -11.99 53.49
N ARG A 38 4.60 -10.77 53.72
CA ARG A 38 4.43 -9.61 52.82
C ARG A 38 5.69 -9.23 52.06
N LEU A 39 6.74 -10.04 52.11
CA LEU A 39 7.96 -9.84 51.32
C LEU A 39 7.92 -10.51 49.93
N ASP A 40 7.07 -11.51 49.73
CA ASP A 40 6.88 -12.19 48.43
C ASP A 40 6.36 -11.27 47.27
N PRO A 41 5.37 -10.36 47.46
CA PRO A 41 4.79 -9.58 46.34
C PRO A 41 5.69 -8.47 45.76
N LEU A 42 6.96 -8.41 46.16
CA LEU A 42 8.00 -7.54 45.57
C LEU A 42 8.78 -8.21 44.43
N SER A 43 8.52 -9.48 44.15
CA SER A 43 9.11 -10.21 43.01
C SER A 43 8.20 -10.16 41.77
N GLU A 44 6.90 -10.35 41.96
CA GLU A 44 5.88 -10.40 40.89
C GLU A 44 5.81 -9.10 40.06
N ASN A 45 5.99 -7.94 40.71
CA ASN A 45 6.05 -6.65 40.04
C ASN A 45 7.42 -6.33 39.40
N MET A 46 8.52 -6.95 39.86
CA MET A 46 9.82 -6.85 39.19
C MET A 46 9.89 -7.70 37.92
N GLU A 47 9.25 -8.87 37.90
CA GLU A 47 9.19 -9.72 36.70
C GLU A 47 8.26 -9.12 35.63
N ALA A 48 7.14 -8.53 36.05
CA ALA A 48 6.30 -7.70 35.19
C ALA A 48 7.06 -6.46 34.65
N SER A 49 7.88 -5.80 35.48
CA SER A 49 8.72 -4.66 35.10
C SER A 49 9.78 -5.05 34.07
N SER A 50 10.55 -6.11 34.31
CA SER A 50 11.53 -6.66 33.37
C SER A 50 10.89 -7.02 32.03
N GLY A 51 9.75 -7.72 32.06
CA GLY A 51 8.97 -8.00 30.86
C GLY A 51 8.41 -6.75 30.17
N SER A 52 8.15 -5.65 30.90
CA SER A 52 7.70 -4.39 30.30
C SER A 52 8.86 -3.66 29.62
N ALA A 53 10.05 -3.63 30.24
CA ALA A 53 11.26 -3.06 29.66
C ALA A 53 11.67 -3.80 28.39
N ALA A 54 11.71 -5.14 28.41
CA ALA A 54 12.02 -5.96 27.23
C ALA A 54 11.00 -5.77 26.09
N ARG A 55 9.72 -5.50 26.41
CA ARG A 55 8.70 -5.15 25.40
C ARG A 55 8.95 -3.75 24.83
N VAL A 56 9.34 -2.77 25.64
CA VAL A 56 9.68 -1.41 25.18
C VAL A 56 10.93 -1.43 24.29
N GLU A 57 11.96 -2.17 24.67
CA GLU A 57 13.19 -2.34 23.87
C GLU A 57 12.90 -3.00 22.51
N LYS A 58 12.07 -4.07 22.50
CA LYS A 58 11.61 -4.70 21.25
C LYS A 58 10.76 -3.75 20.38
N GLN A 59 9.92 -2.91 20.99
CA GLN A 59 9.18 -1.87 20.25
C GLN A 59 10.14 -0.83 19.66
N LEU A 60 11.16 -0.41 20.41
CA LEU A 60 12.16 0.57 19.96
C LEU A 60 12.95 0.04 18.74
N ALA A 61 13.44 -1.19 18.81
CA ALA A 61 14.12 -1.84 17.67
C ALA A 61 13.20 -1.99 16.43
N ASN A 62 11.91 -2.27 16.64
CA ASN A 62 10.91 -2.28 15.56
C ASN A 62 10.68 -0.88 14.97
N PHE A 63 10.70 0.17 15.78
CA PHE A 63 10.59 1.55 15.31
C PHE A 63 11.82 2.00 14.53
N GLU A 64 13.03 1.69 15.01
CA GLU A 64 14.29 1.95 14.28
C GLU A 64 14.30 1.27 12.90
N THR A 65 13.90 -0.01 12.85
CA THR A 65 13.78 -0.77 11.59
C THR A 65 12.79 -0.09 10.63
N LYS A 66 11.60 0.31 11.12
CA LYS A 66 10.61 1.05 10.31
C LYS A 66 11.12 2.41 9.87
N LEU A 67 11.93 3.10 10.67
CA LEU A 67 12.48 4.41 10.32
C LEU A 67 13.51 4.29 9.18
N ALA A 68 14.35 3.24 9.23
CA ALA A 68 15.26 2.89 8.14
C ALA A 68 14.50 2.54 6.85
N GLU A 69 13.49 1.68 6.93
CA GLU A 69 12.65 1.32 5.77
C GLU A 69 11.93 2.55 5.17
N LEU A 70 11.35 3.41 6.01
CA LEU A 70 10.65 4.62 5.57
C LEU A 70 11.61 5.63 4.90
N SER A 71 12.86 5.73 5.35
CA SER A 71 13.88 6.55 4.67
C SER A 71 14.24 6.00 3.28
N ALA A 72 14.39 4.67 3.16
CA ALA A 72 14.65 4.02 1.87
C ALA A 72 13.49 4.22 0.87
N GLN A 73 12.23 4.11 1.34
CA GLN A 73 11.04 4.42 0.53
C GLN A 73 11.02 5.87 0.05
N ASN A 74 11.42 6.84 0.89
CA ASN A 74 11.52 8.24 0.49
C ASN A 74 12.61 8.48 -0.58
N ASP A 75 13.73 7.74 -0.53
CA ASP A 75 14.77 7.83 -1.56
C ASP A 75 14.37 7.14 -2.87
N GLU A 76 13.59 6.06 -2.82
CA GLU A 76 12.96 5.47 -4.00
C GLU A 76 11.94 6.43 -4.63
N LEU A 77 11.11 7.09 -3.83
CA LEU A 77 10.16 8.10 -4.30
C LEU A 77 10.88 9.26 -5.01
N LYS A 78 12.01 9.76 -4.47
CA LYS A 78 12.86 10.75 -5.17
C LYS A 78 13.36 10.26 -6.52
N LYS A 79 13.81 9.00 -6.62
CA LYS A 79 14.24 8.38 -7.89
C LYS A 79 13.10 8.32 -8.90
N THR A 80 11.90 7.94 -8.46
CA THR A 80 10.69 7.89 -9.30
C THR A 80 10.29 9.29 -9.81
N VAL A 81 10.32 10.31 -8.95
CA VAL A 81 10.05 11.71 -9.36
C VAL A 81 11.09 12.20 -10.39
N ASN A 82 12.37 11.93 -10.18
CA ASN A 82 13.42 12.32 -11.13
C ASN A 82 13.28 11.57 -12.47
N ARG A 83 12.98 10.27 -12.45
CA ARG A 83 12.68 9.47 -13.65
C ARG A 83 11.49 10.05 -14.42
N LEU A 84 10.39 10.39 -13.73
CA LEU A 84 9.19 10.95 -14.35
C LEU A 84 9.45 12.31 -14.99
N ARG A 85 10.24 13.19 -14.33
CA ARG A 85 10.69 14.48 -14.90
C ARG A 85 11.47 14.29 -16.21
N VAL A 86 12.35 13.28 -16.27
CA VAL A 86 13.10 12.99 -17.50
C VAL A 86 12.14 12.54 -18.61
N TYR A 87 11.26 11.56 -18.35
CA TYR A 87 10.30 11.10 -19.37
C TYR A 87 9.39 12.21 -19.89
N SER A 88 8.84 13.07 -19.03
CA SER A 88 7.99 14.17 -19.49
C SER A 88 8.78 15.13 -20.41
N SER A 89 9.99 15.53 -20.01
CA SER A 89 10.85 16.40 -20.81
C SER A 89 11.30 15.79 -22.15
N GLN A 90 11.45 14.46 -22.20
CA GLN A 90 11.82 13.74 -23.41
C GLN A 90 10.61 13.65 -24.37
N SER A 91 9.45 13.25 -23.86
CA SER A 91 8.21 13.15 -24.68
C SER A 91 7.82 14.47 -25.33
N GLU A 92 8.04 15.62 -24.67
CA GLU A 92 7.79 16.94 -25.23
C GLU A 92 8.78 17.30 -26.37
N ARG A 93 10.03 16.84 -26.29
CA ARG A 93 11.03 17.01 -27.36
C ARG A 93 10.69 16.16 -28.57
N ASP A 94 10.37 14.89 -28.34
CA ASP A 94 10.02 13.93 -29.40
C ASP A 94 8.75 14.39 -30.13
N ALA A 95 7.74 14.88 -29.40
CA ALA A 95 6.52 15.46 -29.99
C ALA A 95 6.81 16.71 -30.84
N LYS A 96 7.70 17.62 -30.39
CA LYS A 96 8.12 18.80 -31.17
C LYS A 96 8.90 18.41 -32.43
N GLN A 97 9.78 17.41 -32.33
CA GLN A 97 10.54 16.90 -33.47
C GLN A 97 9.62 16.23 -34.49
N ALA A 98 8.69 15.38 -34.05
CA ALA A 98 7.67 14.78 -34.91
C ALA A 98 6.82 15.84 -35.63
N LEU A 99 6.38 16.89 -34.93
CA LEU A 99 5.62 17.99 -35.52
C LEU A 99 6.42 18.75 -36.59
N SER A 100 7.71 19.01 -36.36
CA SER A 100 8.58 19.64 -37.36
C SER A 100 8.81 18.75 -38.59
N GLY A 101 8.97 17.43 -38.40
CA GLY A 101 9.08 16.45 -39.50
C GLY A 101 7.80 16.37 -40.33
N VAL A 102 6.62 16.33 -39.68
CA VAL A 102 5.32 16.37 -40.38
C VAL A 102 5.16 17.66 -41.19
N LYS A 103 5.62 18.81 -40.68
CA LYS A 103 5.60 20.07 -41.42
C LYS A 103 6.50 20.03 -42.65
N ALA A 104 7.73 19.52 -42.51
CA ALA A 104 8.67 19.37 -43.63
C ALA A 104 8.11 18.44 -44.72
N ASN A 105 7.65 17.23 -44.35
CA ASN A 105 7.02 16.29 -45.28
C ASN A 105 5.80 16.90 -45.99
N ARG A 106 5.00 17.71 -45.28
CA ARG A 106 3.86 18.43 -45.89
C ARG A 106 4.32 19.47 -46.92
N GLU A 107 5.39 20.21 -46.65
CA GLU A 107 5.96 21.19 -47.58
C GLU A 107 6.52 20.49 -48.84
N GLU A 108 7.17 19.34 -48.70
CA GLU A 108 7.61 18.51 -49.83
C GLU A 108 6.43 18.00 -50.68
N MET A 109 5.37 17.49 -50.04
CA MET A 109 4.16 17.03 -50.72
C MET A 109 3.47 18.17 -51.50
N VAL A 110 3.40 19.38 -50.93
CA VAL A 110 2.84 20.55 -51.62
C VAL A 110 3.68 20.90 -52.86
N LYS A 111 5.01 20.92 -52.74
CA LYS A 111 5.92 21.20 -53.85
C LYS A 111 5.84 20.14 -54.96
N LEU A 112 5.67 18.88 -54.60
CA LEU A 112 5.47 17.79 -55.57
C LEU A 112 4.15 17.95 -56.34
N VAL A 113 3.05 18.26 -55.64
CA VAL A 113 1.74 18.54 -56.26
C VAL A 113 1.82 19.77 -57.18
N GLU A 114 2.52 20.83 -56.78
CA GLU A 114 2.72 22.02 -57.61
C GLU A 114 3.54 21.71 -58.87
N THR A 115 4.59 20.89 -58.76
CA THR A 115 5.40 20.43 -59.89
C THR A 115 4.59 19.57 -60.87
N LEU A 116 3.73 18.68 -60.35
CA LEU A 116 2.80 17.88 -61.16
C LEU A 116 1.76 18.75 -61.90
N ASN A 117 1.21 19.76 -61.24
CA ASN A 117 0.25 20.68 -61.87
C ASN A 117 0.90 21.54 -62.98
N GLN A 118 2.17 21.91 -62.83
CA GLN A 118 2.93 22.64 -63.86
C GLN A 118 3.38 21.78 -65.04
N SER A 119 3.35 20.44 -64.92
CA SER A 119 3.78 19.50 -65.97
C SER A 119 2.63 18.81 -66.71
N GLY A 120 1.38 19.26 -66.51
CA GLY A 120 0.22 18.79 -67.28
C GLY A 120 0.31 19.16 -68.77
N PRO A 121 0.00 18.24 -69.70
CA PRO A 121 0.18 18.47 -71.13
C PRO A 121 -0.85 19.44 -71.70
N LYS A 122 -0.37 20.48 -72.39
CA LYS A 122 -1.16 21.38 -73.22
C LYS A 122 -1.47 20.71 -74.58
N SER A 123 -2.32 19.69 -74.57
CA SER A 123 -2.66 18.93 -75.79
C SER A 123 -3.80 19.60 -76.60
N PRO A 124 -3.68 19.73 -77.93
CA PRO A 124 -4.72 20.28 -78.79
C PRO A 124 -5.76 19.24 -79.23
N ARG A 125 -7.03 19.69 -79.29
CA ARG A 125 -8.19 19.24 -80.12
C ARG A 125 -8.14 17.87 -80.85
N ALA A 126 -8.97 16.92 -80.38
CA ALA A 126 -9.87 15.98 -81.10
C ALA A 126 -10.63 15.18 -80.01
N GLU A 127 -11.96 15.04 -79.95
CA GLU A 127 -12.95 14.46 -80.88
C GLU A 127 -12.95 12.90 -80.92
N ALA A 128 -14.17 12.34 -80.77
CA ALA A 128 -14.60 10.92 -80.88
C ALA A 128 -14.29 9.91 -79.73
N ALA A 129 -15.38 9.35 -79.19
CA ALA A 129 -15.71 7.90 -79.05
C ALA A 129 -14.72 6.90 -78.39
N SER A 130 -15.10 5.82 -77.69
CA SER A 130 -16.39 5.26 -77.20
C SER A 130 -16.15 3.92 -76.46
N VAL A 131 -17.19 3.31 -75.84
CA VAL A 131 -17.26 1.89 -75.35
C VAL A 131 -16.45 1.60 -74.06
N SER A 132 -17.06 1.35 -72.89
CA SER A 132 -17.81 0.16 -72.39
C SER A 132 -16.98 -1.12 -72.20
N VAL A 133 -17.13 -1.77 -71.03
CA VAL A 133 -17.45 -3.20 -70.80
C VAL A 133 -17.49 -3.50 -69.29
N VAL A 134 -18.25 -4.53 -68.92
CA VAL A 134 -18.68 -4.94 -67.56
C VAL A 134 -17.96 -6.23 -67.13
N SER A 135 -18.20 -6.68 -65.87
CA SER A 135 -17.78 -7.94 -65.23
C SER A 135 -16.37 -7.92 -64.63
N ASP A 136 -16.23 -7.99 -63.30
CA ASP A 136 -16.53 -9.12 -62.38
C ASP A 136 -15.40 -10.18 -62.36
N GLN A 137 -14.64 -10.19 -61.25
CA GLN A 137 -13.95 -11.37 -60.73
C GLN A 137 -13.82 -11.28 -59.20
N THR A 138 -14.55 -12.14 -58.50
CA THR A 138 -14.09 -12.68 -57.21
C THR A 138 -12.95 -13.67 -57.46
N VAL A 139 -11.77 -13.45 -56.87
CA VAL A 139 -10.73 -14.48 -56.71
C VAL A 139 -10.12 -14.41 -55.31
N GLU A 140 -10.09 -15.56 -54.63
CA GLU A 140 -9.45 -15.74 -53.32
C GLU A 140 -7.93 -15.92 -53.48
N ALA A 141 -7.11 -15.35 -52.59
CA ALA A 141 -5.68 -15.66 -52.50
C ALA A 141 -5.06 -15.42 -51.11
N VAL A 142 -5.13 -16.45 -50.27
CA VAL A 142 -4.11 -16.94 -49.30
C VAL A 142 -3.02 -16.00 -48.72
N THR A 143 -3.18 -15.67 -47.44
CA THR A 143 -2.23 -15.80 -46.29
C THR A 143 -0.81 -15.17 -46.27
N ALA A 144 -0.55 -14.50 -45.13
CA ALA A 144 0.74 -14.27 -44.43
C ALA A 144 1.76 -13.28 -45.06
N ALA A 145 2.44 -12.40 -44.30
CA ALA A 145 2.34 -11.93 -42.91
C ALA A 145 2.93 -10.50 -42.88
N ASN A 146 2.46 -9.52 -42.10
CA ASN A 146 2.89 -9.16 -40.72
C ASN A 146 2.87 -7.60 -40.67
N GLU A 147 2.87 -6.84 -39.56
CA GLU A 147 2.62 -7.01 -38.12
C GLU A 147 2.26 -5.59 -37.59
N ALA A 148 1.62 -5.33 -36.45
CA ALA A 148 1.10 -6.18 -35.39
C ALA A 148 -0.20 -5.58 -34.80
N SER A 149 -1.15 -6.43 -34.42
CA SER A 149 -2.31 -6.09 -33.57
C SER A 149 -2.48 -7.22 -32.55
N SER A 150 -2.35 -6.92 -31.26
CA SER A 150 -2.33 -7.94 -30.20
C SER A 150 -3.58 -8.82 -30.24
N PRO A 151 -3.45 -10.15 -30.09
CA PRO A 151 -4.61 -11.03 -30.08
C PRO A 151 -5.49 -10.69 -28.89
N THR A 152 -6.77 -10.42 -29.15
CA THR A 152 -7.78 -10.30 -28.09
C THR A 152 -7.95 -11.66 -27.42
N ASN A 153 -7.17 -11.91 -26.38
CA ASN A 153 -7.43 -12.99 -25.45
C ASN A 153 -8.73 -12.63 -24.71
N ILE A 154 -9.85 -13.22 -25.13
CA ILE A 154 -11.11 -13.17 -24.38
C ILE A 154 -10.96 -14.09 -23.16
N GLY A 155 -10.02 -13.74 -22.28
CA GLY A 155 -9.90 -14.31 -20.96
C GLY A 155 -11.05 -13.76 -20.13
N SER A 156 -11.88 -14.66 -19.60
CA SER A 156 -13.06 -14.29 -18.82
C SER A 156 -12.69 -13.34 -17.68
N ALA A 157 -13.24 -12.13 -17.71
CA ALA A 157 -13.08 -11.15 -16.64
C ALA A 157 -13.45 -11.82 -15.30
N THR A 158 -12.49 -11.89 -14.39
CA THR A 158 -12.65 -12.62 -13.14
C THR A 158 -13.15 -11.68 -12.07
N THR A 159 -14.34 -11.93 -11.52
CA THR A 159 -14.84 -11.15 -10.39
C THR A 159 -14.04 -11.48 -9.13
N TYR A 160 -13.57 -10.44 -8.42
CA TYR A 160 -12.87 -10.55 -7.16
C TYR A 160 -13.61 -9.76 -6.08
N ASN A 161 -13.78 -10.35 -4.89
CA ASN A 161 -14.41 -9.68 -3.76
C ASN A 161 -13.33 -9.10 -2.84
N ILE A 162 -13.35 -7.78 -2.66
CA ILE A 162 -12.42 -7.03 -1.80
C ILE A 162 -12.39 -7.61 -0.38
N GLN A 163 -11.19 -7.86 0.14
CA GLN A 163 -10.95 -8.32 1.51
C GLN A 163 -10.44 -7.19 2.41
N SER A 164 -10.37 -7.44 3.72
CA SER A 164 -9.88 -6.45 4.69
C SER A 164 -8.40 -6.14 4.44
N GLY A 165 -8.08 -4.86 4.22
CA GLY A 165 -6.72 -4.38 3.99
C GLY A 165 -6.26 -4.39 2.52
N ASP A 166 -7.14 -4.77 1.58
CA ASP A 166 -6.90 -4.65 0.15
C ASP A 166 -6.89 -3.20 -0.34
N ASN A 167 -6.24 -3.00 -1.49
CA ASN A 167 -6.42 -1.81 -2.33
C ASN A 167 -6.09 -2.14 -3.79
N PHE A 168 -6.52 -1.30 -4.72
CA PHE A 168 -6.34 -1.55 -6.15
C PHE A 168 -4.86 -1.72 -6.55
N ALA A 169 -3.91 -1.03 -5.90
CA ALA A 169 -2.49 -1.20 -6.21
C ALA A 169 -1.96 -2.58 -5.77
N LYS A 170 -2.34 -3.07 -4.58
CA LYS A 170 -2.03 -4.42 -4.11
C LYS A 170 -2.64 -5.49 -5.03
N ILE A 171 -3.92 -5.33 -5.38
CA ILE A 171 -4.64 -6.28 -6.24
C ILE A 171 -4.02 -6.31 -7.64
N ALA A 172 -3.74 -5.13 -8.24
CA ALA A 172 -3.09 -5.03 -9.54
C ALA A 172 -1.72 -5.74 -9.54
N SER A 173 -0.87 -5.45 -8.56
CA SER A 173 0.44 -6.11 -8.39
C SER A 173 0.31 -7.62 -8.17
N ALA A 174 -0.63 -8.08 -7.33
CA ALA A 174 -0.86 -9.49 -7.07
C ALA A 174 -1.43 -10.27 -8.26
N LYS A 175 -2.10 -9.58 -9.19
CA LYS A 175 -2.63 -10.15 -10.44
C LYS A 175 -1.71 -9.91 -11.66
N GLY A 176 -0.61 -9.17 -11.50
CA GLY A 176 0.31 -8.82 -12.58
C GLY A 176 -0.28 -7.88 -13.64
N ILE A 177 -1.38 -7.19 -13.34
CA ILE A 177 -2.07 -6.26 -14.25
C ILE A 177 -1.68 -4.82 -13.93
N SER A 178 -1.88 -3.90 -14.87
CA SER A 178 -1.68 -2.47 -14.60
C SER A 178 -2.81 -1.90 -13.73
N LEU A 179 -2.48 -0.94 -12.85
CA LEU A 179 -3.48 -0.20 -12.06
C LEU A 179 -4.49 0.51 -12.97
N GLN A 180 -4.03 1.04 -14.11
CA GLN A 180 -4.90 1.72 -15.08
C GLN A 180 -5.94 0.76 -15.67
N ALA A 181 -5.53 -0.42 -16.13
CA ALA A 181 -6.46 -1.43 -16.63
C ALA A 181 -7.48 -1.89 -15.58
N LEU A 182 -7.07 -1.98 -14.31
CA LEU A 182 -7.98 -2.30 -13.20
C LEU A 182 -9.00 -1.17 -12.93
N LEU A 183 -8.61 0.09 -13.10
CA LEU A 183 -9.52 1.24 -13.00
C LEU A 183 -10.49 1.28 -14.18
N ASP A 184 -9.99 1.10 -15.40
CA ASP A 184 -10.79 1.12 -16.63
C ASP A 184 -11.82 -0.03 -16.67
N ALA A 185 -11.49 -1.18 -16.05
CA ALA A 185 -12.41 -2.30 -15.87
C ALA A 185 -13.49 -2.09 -14.78
N ASN A 186 -13.37 -1.05 -13.95
CA ASN A 186 -14.24 -0.76 -12.81
C ASN A 186 -14.72 0.70 -12.77
N PRO A 187 -15.37 1.21 -13.83
CA PRO A 187 -15.87 2.58 -13.87
C PRO A 187 -16.87 2.83 -12.74
N GLY A 188 -16.63 3.87 -11.94
CA GLY A 188 -17.48 4.25 -10.80
C GLY A 188 -17.08 3.65 -9.45
N VAL A 189 -16.05 2.79 -9.39
CA VAL A 189 -15.47 2.35 -8.11
C VAL A 189 -14.39 3.35 -7.66
N ASP A 190 -14.54 3.93 -6.46
CA ASP A 190 -13.50 4.79 -5.86
C ASP A 190 -12.41 3.92 -5.20
N PRO A 191 -11.15 3.96 -5.68
CA PRO A 191 -10.03 3.21 -5.10
C PRO A 191 -9.70 3.59 -3.65
N ARG A 192 -10.19 4.75 -3.17
CA ARG A 192 -9.99 5.27 -1.82
C ARG A 192 -11.10 4.86 -0.85
N ALA A 193 -12.22 4.33 -1.36
CA ALA A 193 -13.41 4.00 -0.59
C ALA A 193 -13.95 2.58 -0.89
N LEU A 194 -13.03 1.63 -1.08
CA LEU A 194 -13.34 0.22 -1.32
C LEU A 194 -14.01 -0.42 -0.11
N GLN A 195 -15.13 -1.11 -0.32
CA GLN A 195 -15.86 -1.80 0.74
C GLN A 195 -15.49 -3.28 0.80
N ILE A 196 -15.38 -3.84 2.00
CA ILE A 196 -15.13 -5.27 2.19
C ILE A 196 -16.34 -6.06 1.65
N GLY A 197 -16.08 -7.08 0.83
CA GLY A 197 -17.10 -7.85 0.12
C GLY A 197 -17.55 -7.23 -1.20
N GLN A 198 -17.09 -6.03 -1.56
CA GLN A 198 -17.39 -5.40 -2.85
C GLN A 198 -16.80 -6.24 -4.00
N ALA A 199 -17.64 -6.59 -4.98
CA ALA A 199 -17.22 -7.23 -6.20
C ALA A 199 -16.57 -6.21 -7.15
N ILE A 200 -15.39 -6.55 -7.68
CA ILE A 200 -14.67 -5.81 -8.73
C ILE A 200 -14.30 -6.75 -9.87
N ASN A 201 -14.21 -6.21 -11.08
CA ASN A 201 -13.79 -6.95 -12.27
C ASN A 201 -12.26 -6.92 -12.40
N ILE A 202 -11.63 -8.08 -12.44
CA ILE A 202 -10.22 -8.21 -12.79
C ILE A 202 -10.13 -8.47 -14.31
N PRO A 203 -9.56 -7.56 -15.11
CA PRO A 203 -9.33 -7.80 -16.54
C PRO A 203 -8.31 -8.94 -16.72
N ALA A 204 -8.45 -9.69 -17.81
CA ALA A 204 -7.39 -10.60 -18.26
C ALA A 204 -6.19 -9.81 -18.79
N ASN A 205 -4.99 -10.39 -18.66
CA ASN A 205 -3.72 -9.87 -19.17
C ASN A 205 -3.46 -10.37 -20.60
#